data_AF-A0A9E4ZI27-F1
#
_entry.id   AF-A0A9E4ZI27-F1
#
_cell.length_a   1.000
_cell.length_b   1.000
_cell.length_c   1.000
_cell.angle_alpha   90.00
_cell.angle_beta   90.00
_cell.angle_gamma   90.00
#
_symmetry.space_group_name_H-M   'P 1'
#
loop_
_entity.id
_entity.type
_entity.pdbx_description
1 polymer ?
#
loop_
_entity_poly.entity_id
_entity_poly.type
_entity_poly.pdbx_seq_one_letter_code
_entity_poly.pdbx_strand_id
1 'polypeptide(L)'
;MSLKNKEDLMVLPEITDFETLLKKQKYSLAGTHSAVKTCLWLSRSIKDEGDCYKSTFYGITSHCCLQMTPTLRCNQRCLHCWRPTEVEVSLPNNWDSPVEIVGSSIKAQRKLISGFGHSAPRERWIEANEPKHVAISLSGEPTLYPYLPELVEEYESQGFSTFVVSNGTVPEMMEKIEPSQLYMSLDAPDKETYEKVCLPKSPALWDKINRSLEILGTKNNRKAIRITLIKGLNMFDTAGYGRLIEKADPDYIEVKAYMHLGFSRSRLPREAMPAHDEVLEFAKELAGHIGYSVADDVEISRIVLLSKDGKVSHLE
;
A
#
# COMPACT_ATOMS: atom_id res chain seq x y z
N MET A 1 17.90 -11.40 -22.43
CA MET A 1 17.12 -12.44 -21.72
C MET A 1 15.73 -12.42 -22.32
N SER A 2 15.42 -13.39 -23.19
CA SER A 2 14.21 -13.38 -24.03
C SER A 2 12.96 -13.40 -23.14
N LEU A 3 12.13 -12.35 -23.24
CA LEU A 3 10.79 -12.35 -22.68
C LEU A 3 10.06 -13.58 -23.24
N LYS A 4 9.63 -14.47 -22.35
CA LYS A 4 8.85 -15.66 -22.74
C LYS A 4 7.65 -15.22 -23.59
N ASN A 5 7.38 -16.00 -24.64
CA ASN A 5 6.26 -15.81 -25.56
C ASN A 5 4.95 -15.57 -24.81
N LYS A 6 4.08 -14.73 -25.39
CA LYS A 6 2.73 -14.38 -24.90
C LYS A 6 1.81 -15.58 -24.60
N GLU A 7 2.21 -16.80 -24.94
CA GLU A 7 1.42 -18.03 -24.81
C GLU A 7 1.75 -18.87 -23.55
N ASP A 8 2.78 -18.51 -22.78
CA ASP A 8 3.13 -19.18 -21.50
C ASP A 8 2.43 -18.56 -20.27
N LEU A 9 1.22 -18.01 -20.45
CA LEU A 9 0.37 -17.59 -19.33
C LEU A 9 -0.16 -18.84 -18.63
N MET A 10 0.56 -19.27 -17.59
CA MET A 10 0.15 -20.32 -16.66
C MET A 10 -1.33 -20.16 -16.29
N VAL A 11 -2.07 -21.26 -16.45
CA VAL A 11 -3.49 -21.42 -16.14
C VAL A 11 -3.77 -20.85 -14.74
N LEU A 12 -4.43 -19.69 -14.69
CA LEU A 12 -5.01 -19.16 -13.45
C LEU A 12 -5.96 -20.24 -12.92
N PRO A 13 -5.88 -20.64 -11.63
CA PRO A 13 -6.80 -21.64 -11.08
C PRO A 13 -8.23 -21.17 -11.35
N GLU A 14 -9.07 -22.00 -11.98
CA GLU A 14 -10.44 -21.65 -12.44
C GLU A 14 -11.11 -20.66 -11.47
N ILE A 15 -11.07 -19.38 -11.85
CA ILE A 15 -11.70 -18.30 -11.10
C ILE A 15 -13.13 -18.27 -11.59
N THR A 16 -14.03 -18.91 -10.85
CA THR A 16 -15.44 -19.01 -11.23
C THR A 16 -16.16 -17.67 -11.13
N ASP A 17 -15.79 -16.83 -10.16
CA ASP A 17 -16.33 -15.49 -9.93
C ASP A 17 -15.47 -14.70 -8.90
N PHE A 18 -15.62 -13.37 -8.89
CA PHE A 18 -14.83 -12.46 -8.07
C PHE A 18 -15.10 -12.61 -6.56
N GLU A 19 -16.33 -12.93 -6.14
CA GLU A 19 -16.65 -13.11 -4.72
C GLU A 19 -15.97 -14.36 -4.14
N THR A 20 -16.01 -15.46 -4.89
CA THR A 20 -15.33 -16.71 -4.52
C THR A 20 -13.82 -16.48 -4.37
N LEU A 21 -13.23 -15.67 -5.26
CA LEU A 21 -11.82 -15.30 -5.18
C LEU A 21 -11.50 -14.51 -3.91
N LEU A 22 -12.30 -13.49 -3.58
CA LEU A 22 -12.13 -12.71 -2.35
C LEU A 22 -12.23 -13.59 -1.10
N LYS A 23 -13.22 -14.49 -1.04
CA LYS A 23 -13.39 -15.45 0.07
C LYS A 23 -12.18 -16.37 0.20
N LYS A 24 -11.71 -16.98 -0.89
CA LYS A 24 -10.49 -17.83 -0.90
C LYS A 24 -9.26 -17.06 -0.41
N GLN A 25 -9.17 -15.77 -0.72
CA GLN A 25 -8.09 -14.89 -0.28
C GLN A 25 -8.32 -14.29 1.12
N LYS A 26 -9.34 -14.76 1.85
CA LYS A 26 -9.69 -14.34 3.22
C LYS A 26 -10.01 -12.85 3.35
N TYR A 27 -10.56 -12.24 2.31
CA TYR A 27 -11.17 -10.92 2.43
C TYR A 27 -12.54 -11.05 3.10
N SER A 28 -12.87 -10.09 3.96
CA SER A 28 -14.23 -9.85 4.41
C SER A 28 -14.76 -8.61 3.68
N LEU A 29 -15.90 -8.73 3.02
CA LEU A 29 -16.58 -7.57 2.46
C LEU A 29 -17.04 -6.64 3.59
N ALA A 30 -16.99 -5.34 3.30
CA ALA A 30 -17.51 -4.26 4.12
C ALA A 30 -18.41 -3.42 3.20
N GLY A 31 -19.73 -3.51 3.39
CA GLY A 31 -20.67 -2.95 2.41
C GLY A 31 -20.66 -3.73 1.09
N THR A 32 -20.89 -3.03 -0.01
CA THR A 32 -21.11 -3.59 -1.36
C THR A 32 -19.84 -3.61 -2.22
N HIS A 33 -18.90 -2.69 -1.98
CA HIS A 33 -17.70 -2.52 -2.81
C HIS A 33 -16.39 -2.38 -2.01
N SER A 34 -16.48 -2.31 -0.68
CA SER A 34 -15.32 -2.19 0.21
C SER A 34 -14.93 -3.54 0.80
N ALA A 35 -13.71 -3.64 1.31
CA ALA A 35 -13.25 -4.88 1.94
C ALA A 35 -12.21 -4.65 3.03
N VAL A 36 -12.16 -5.58 3.97
CA VAL A 36 -11.23 -5.67 5.09
C VAL A 36 -10.49 -7.00 5.03
N LYS A 37 -9.23 -7.03 5.44
CA LYS A 37 -8.48 -8.27 5.63
C LYS A 37 -7.39 -8.07 6.67
N THR A 38 -7.22 -9.07 7.54
CA THR A 38 -6.08 -9.09 8.47
C THR A 38 -4.77 -9.31 7.72
N CYS A 39 -3.78 -8.48 8.00
CA CYS A 39 -2.44 -8.65 7.44
C CYS A 39 -1.64 -9.69 8.22
N LEU A 40 -0.57 -10.20 7.62
CA LEU A 40 0.34 -11.15 8.27
C LEU A 40 0.85 -10.63 9.62
N TRP A 41 1.23 -9.35 9.66
CA TRP A 41 1.81 -8.73 10.84
C TRP A 41 0.82 -8.51 11.97
N LEU A 42 -0.45 -8.26 11.67
CA LEU A 42 -1.50 -8.25 12.69
C LEU A 42 -1.61 -9.64 13.32
N SER A 43 -1.63 -10.70 12.51
CA SER A 43 -1.72 -12.07 13.02
C SER A 43 -0.51 -12.48 13.88
N ARG A 44 0.68 -11.94 13.60
CA ARG A 44 1.88 -12.20 14.41
C ARG A 44 1.85 -11.37 15.69
N SER A 45 1.60 -10.07 15.55
CA SER A 45 1.57 -9.12 16.67
C SER A 45 0.50 -9.49 17.69
N ILE A 46 -0.71 -9.88 17.27
CA ILE A 46 -1.76 -10.28 18.21
C ILE A 46 -1.38 -11.53 19.03
N LYS A 47 -0.47 -12.37 18.52
CA LYS A 47 0.04 -13.57 19.18
C LYS A 47 1.38 -13.35 19.91
N ASP A 48 1.87 -12.12 19.93
CA ASP A 48 3.18 -11.76 20.47
C ASP A 48 4.37 -12.40 19.71
N GLU A 49 4.22 -12.60 18.40
CA GLU A 49 5.22 -13.20 17.50
C GLU A 49 5.98 -12.14 16.65
N GLY A 50 5.90 -10.87 17.08
CA GLY A 50 6.54 -9.71 16.45
C GLY A 50 5.62 -8.80 15.65
N ASP A 51 6.15 -7.62 15.31
CA ASP A 51 5.42 -6.49 14.72
C ASP A 51 5.86 -6.15 13.29
N CYS A 52 5.05 -5.35 12.58
CA CYS A 52 5.43 -4.82 11.28
C CYS A 52 6.46 -3.70 11.39
N TYR A 53 7.17 -3.44 10.30
CA TYR A 53 8.15 -2.34 10.21
C TYR A 53 7.58 -0.95 10.59
N LYS A 54 6.27 -0.72 10.45
CA LYS A 54 5.64 0.55 10.83
C LYS A 54 5.60 0.75 12.35
N SER A 55 5.71 -0.32 13.13
CA SER A 55 5.89 -0.22 14.58
C SER A 55 7.24 0.40 14.90
N THR A 56 8.30 -0.07 14.23
CA THR A 56 9.65 0.49 14.34
C THR A 56 9.71 1.93 13.82
N PHE A 57 9.21 2.18 12.61
CA PHE A 57 9.33 3.50 12.00
C PHE A 57 8.42 4.54 12.66
N TYR A 58 7.15 4.22 12.92
CA TYR A 58 6.14 5.23 13.21
C TYR A 58 5.43 5.02 14.56
N GLY A 59 5.86 4.06 15.38
CA GLY A 59 5.22 3.75 16.66
C GLY A 59 3.86 3.04 16.54
N ILE A 60 3.53 2.50 15.36
CA ILE A 60 2.21 1.90 15.10
C ILE A 60 2.09 0.53 15.77
N THR A 61 0.98 0.33 16.49
CA THR A 61 0.67 -0.97 17.09
C THR A 61 0.03 -1.88 16.06
N SER A 62 0.78 -2.87 15.55
CA SER A 62 0.39 -3.66 14.37
C SER A 62 -0.94 -4.40 14.53
N HIS A 63 -1.22 -4.94 15.72
CA HIS A 63 -2.48 -5.66 15.97
C HIS A 63 -3.70 -4.76 16.16
N CYS A 64 -3.49 -3.45 16.33
CA CYS A 64 -4.53 -2.43 16.38
C CYS A 64 -4.75 -1.72 15.03
N CYS A 65 -4.20 -2.27 13.94
CA CYS A 65 -4.36 -1.73 12.59
C CYS A 65 -5.51 -2.43 11.83
N LEU A 66 -6.49 -1.66 11.39
CA LEU A 66 -7.55 -2.07 10.48
C LEU A 66 -7.09 -1.84 9.03
N GLN A 67 -6.76 -2.92 8.29
CA GLN A 67 -6.43 -2.81 6.88
C GLN A 67 -7.68 -2.97 6.00
N MET A 68 -8.03 -1.93 5.25
CA MET A 68 -9.22 -1.90 4.40
C MET A 68 -8.98 -1.20 3.05
N THR A 69 -9.99 -1.27 2.18
CA THR A 69 -10.10 -0.42 0.99
C THR A 69 -11.56 -0.07 0.74
N PRO A 70 -11.89 1.17 0.33
CA PRO A 70 -13.23 1.55 -0.10
C PRO A 70 -13.55 1.06 -1.51
N THR A 71 -12.57 0.53 -2.26
CA THR A 71 -12.81 0.02 -3.60
C THR A 71 -11.78 -1.04 -3.98
N LEU A 72 -12.24 -2.15 -4.55
CA LEU A 72 -11.35 -3.19 -5.07
C LEU A 72 -10.89 -2.89 -6.51
N ARG A 73 -11.41 -1.83 -7.14
CA ARG A 73 -11.06 -1.43 -8.51
C ARG A 73 -9.70 -0.73 -8.53
N CYS A 74 -8.93 -0.98 -9.58
CA CYS A 74 -7.70 -0.24 -9.87
C CYS A 74 -7.63 0.14 -11.36
N ASN A 75 -6.84 1.16 -11.66
CA ASN A 75 -6.50 1.62 -13.00
C ASN A 75 -5.07 1.24 -13.44
N GLN A 76 -4.39 0.40 -12.66
CA GLN A 76 -3.12 -0.24 -12.96
C GLN A 76 -3.21 -1.76 -12.78
N ARG A 77 -2.32 -2.51 -13.44
CA ARG A 77 -2.20 -3.97 -13.34
C ARG A 77 -0.77 -4.39 -13.01
N CYS A 78 -0.17 -3.75 -12.01
CA CYS A 78 1.26 -3.84 -11.72
C CYS A 78 1.77 -5.29 -11.61
N LEU A 79 2.95 -5.59 -12.16
CA LEU A 79 3.55 -6.92 -12.11
C LEU A 79 3.75 -7.43 -10.67
N HIS A 80 4.05 -6.52 -9.75
CA HIS A 80 4.34 -6.81 -8.35
C HIS A 80 3.10 -6.83 -7.44
N CYS A 81 1.90 -6.54 -7.96
CA CYS A 81 0.70 -6.49 -7.14
C CYS A 81 0.37 -7.89 -6.59
N TRP A 82 0.25 -8.05 -5.28
CA TRP A 82 -0.07 -9.37 -4.69
C TRP A 82 -1.53 -9.79 -4.90
N ARG A 83 -2.36 -8.87 -5.37
CA ARG A 83 -3.80 -9.04 -5.55
C ARG A 83 -4.10 -9.46 -6.99
N PRO A 84 -5.21 -10.17 -7.22
CA PRO A 84 -5.61 -10.56 -8.56
C PRO A 84 -5.87 -9.32 -9.41
N THR A 85 -5.12 -9.15 -10.49
CA THR A 85 -5.27 -8.05 -11.46
C THR A 85 -5.91 -8.50 -12.77
N GLU A 86 -5.98 -9.82 -12.94
CA GLU A 86 -6.51 -10.53 -14.10
C GLU A 86 -8.05 -10.58 -14.06
N VAL A 87 -8.64 -10.35 -12.89
CA VAL A 87 -10.09 -10.30 -12.71
C VAL A 87 -10.54 -8.85 -12.69
N GLU A 88 -11.45 -8.51 -13.59
CA GLU A 88 -12.03 -7.18 -13.61
C GLU A 88 -13.05 -7.00 -12.50
N VAL A 89 -12.98 -5.84 -11.86
CA VAL A 89 -13.92 -5.42 -10.83
C VAL A 89 -14.84 -4.37 -11.44
N SER A 90 -16.12 -4.70 -11.52
CA SER A 90 -17.17 -3.82 -12.04
C SER A 90 -17.30 -2.56 -11.19
N LEU A 91 -17.70 -1.45 -11.83
CA LEU A 91 -18.17 -0.27 -11.11
C LEU A 91 -19.38 -0.65 -10.25
N PRO A 92 -19.44 -0.23 -8.98
CA PRO A 92 -20.65 -0.42 -8.21
C PRO A 92 -21.76 0.46 -8.78
N ASN A 93 -23.00 -0.02 -8.71
CA ASN A 93 -24.16 0.76 -9.16
C ASN A 93 -24.37 1.99 -8.27
N ASN A 94 -24.12 1.84 -6.97
CA ASN A 94 -24.17 2.89 -5.98
C ASN A 94 -22.93 2.80 -5.10
N TRP A 95 -22.39 3.95 -4.71
CA TRP A 95 -21.33 4.02 -3.71
C TRP A 95 -21.96 4.07 -2.32
N ASP A 96 -21.58 3.15 -1.44
CA ASP A 96 -21.90 3.18 -0.03
C ASP A 96 -21.36 4.48 0.59
N SER A 97 -22.08 5.01 1.58
CA SER A 97 -21.67 6.22 2.29
C SER A 97 -20.45 5.96 3.19
N PRO A 98 -19.65 7.01 3.51
CA PRO A 98 -18.56 6.93 4.47
C PRO A 98 -18.93 6.24 5.79
N VAL A 99 -20.07 6.62 6.39
CA VAL A 99 -20.58 6.08 7.65
C VAL A 99 -20.84 4.56 7.54
N GLU A 100 -21.47 4.12 6.45
CA GLU A 100 -21.72 2.70 6.19
C GLU A 100 -20.41 1.92 6.04
N ILE A 101 -19.42 2.48 5.33
CA ILE A 101 -18.11 1.86 5.13
C ILE A 101 -17.36 1.74 6.46
N VAL A 102 -17.31 2.79 7.29
CA VAL A 102 -16.63 2.76 8.59
C VAL A 102 -17.28 1.72 9.50
N GLY A 103 -18.60 1.78 9.68
CA GLY A 103 -19.33 0.84 10.53
C GLY A 103 -19.19 -0.61 10.07
N SER A 104 -19.29 -0.87 8.76
CA SER A 104 -19.12 -2.22 8.21
C SER A 104 -17.67 -2.70 8.27
N SER A 105 -16.68 -1.81 8.13
CA SER A 105 -15.26 -2.15 8.23
C SER A 105 -14.86 -2.54 9.65
N ILE A 106 -15.31 -1.78 10.67
CA ILE A 106 -15.07 -2.11 12.08
C ILE A 106 -15.74 -3.44 12.44
N LYS A 107 -16.98 -3.66 11.99
CA LYS A 107 -17.70 -4.93 12.18
C LYS A 107 -16.97 -6.10 11.53
N ALA A 108 -16.49 -5.93 10.30
CA ALA A 108 -15.71 -6.95 9.59
C ALA A 108 -14.38 -7.25 10.30
N GLN A 109 -13.67 -6.21 10.76
CA GLN A 109 -12.45 -6.35 11.54
C GLN A 109 -12.68 -7.17 12.82
N ARG A 110 -13.64 -6.77 13.67
CA ARG A 110 -13.99 -7.51 14.91
C ARG A 110 -14.35 -8.97 14.63
N LYS A 111 -15.08 -9.23 13.54
CA LYS A 111 -15.39 -10.60 13.11
C LYS A 111 -14.11 -11.40 12.79
N LEU A 112 -13.13 -10.80 12.09
CA LEU A 112 -11.85 -11.45 11.79
C LEU A 112 -11.00 -11.66 13.06
N ILE A 113 -10.99 -10.69 13.98
CA ILE A 113 -10.27 -10.78 15.26
C ILE A 113 -10.85 -11.85 16.18
N SER A 114 -12.16 -12.11 16.13
CA SER A 114 -12.78 -13.16 16.94
C SER A 114 -12.14 -14.54 16.75
N GLY A 115 -11.60 -14.82 15.55
CA GLY A 115 -10.86 -16.05 15.25
C GLY A 115 -9.56 -16.25 16.03
N PHE A 116 -9.06 -15.22 16.73
CA PHE A 116 -7.84 -15.29 17.54
C PHE A 116 -8.10 -15.53 19.04
N GLY A 117 -9.36 -15.55 19.50
CA GLY A 117 -9.71 -15.52 20.92
C GLY A 117 -9.15 -16.65 21.79
N HIS A 118 -8.75 -17.77 21.19
CA HIS A 118 -8.10 -18.89 21.89
C HIS A 118 -6.58 -19.01 21.63
N SER A 119 -6.04 -18.21 20.72
CA SER A 119 -4.64 -18.30 20.27
C SER A 119 -3.78 -17.09 20.63
N ALA A 120 -4.41 -16.00 21.05
CA ALA A 120 -3.74 -14.74 21.40
C ALA A 120 -3.78 -14.50 22.91
N PRO A 121 -2.76 -13.83 23.49
CA PRO A 121 -2.86 -13.27 24.83
C PRO A 121 -4.12 -12.41 24.96
N ARG A 122 -4.83 -12.55 26.09
CA ARG A 122 -6.14 -11.94 26.31
C ARG A 122 -6.12 -10.42 26.12
N GLU A 123 -5.08 -9.74 26.62
CA GLU A 123 -4.92 -8.29 26.53
C GLU A 123 -4.81 -7.82 25.07
N ARG A 124 -3.91 -8.41 24.28
CA ARG A 124 -3.77 -8.10 22.84
C ARG A 124 -5.04 -8.40 22.05
N TRP A 125 -5.77 -9.46 22.41
CA TRP A 125 -7.04 -9.76 21.77
C TRP A 125 -8.11 -8.71 22.07
N ILE A 126 -8.15 -8.19 23.31
CA ILE A 126 -9.04 -7.08 23.68
C ILE A 126 -8.64 -5.81 22.90
N GLU A 127 -7.35 -5.45 22.87
CA GLU A 127 -6.85 -4.29 22.15
C GLU A 127 -7.15 -4.36 20.64
N ALA A 128 -6.95 -5.53 20.02
CA ALA A 128 -7.21 -5.72 18.59
C ALA A 128 -8.71 -5.58 18.21
N ASN A 129 -9.63 -5.72 19.17
CA ASN A 129 -11.06 -5.48 18.93
C ASN A 129 -11.42 -3.97 18.94
N GLU A 130 -10.52 -3.12 19.43
CA GLU A 130 -10.60 -1.66 19.45
C GLU A 130 -9.44 -1.06 18.63
N PRO A 131 -9.44 -1.23 17.29
CA PRO A 131 -8.36 -0.75 16.44
C PRO A 131 -8.19 0.78 16.55
N LYS A 132 -6.95 1.25 16.49
CA LYS A 132 -6.57 2.67 16.60
C LYS A 132 -6.14 3.30 15.28
N HIS A 133 -5.79 2.46 14.32
CA HIS A 133 -5.19 2.89 13.05
C HIS A 133 -5.97 2.27 11.89
N VAL A 134 -6.25 3.04 10.84
CA VAL A 134 -6.84 2.52 9.61
C VAL A 134 -5.88 2.67 8.43
N ALA A 135 -5.53 1.54 7.83
CA ALA A 135 -4.73 1.48 6.61
C ALA A 135 -5.65 1.29 5.41
N ILE A 136 -5.96 2.41 4.74
CA ILE A 136 -6.71 2.49 3.48
C ILE A 136 -5.76 2.13 2.33
N SER A 137 -5.39 0.86 2.27
CA SER A 137 -4.30 0.36 1.42
C SER A 137 -4.40 -1.13 1.08
N LEU A 138 -5.58 -1.74 1.21
CA LEU A 138 -5.71 -3.20 1.09
C LEU A 138 -5.49 -3.70 -0.33
N SER A 139 -6.21 -3.12 -1.29
CA SER A 139 -6.29 -3.50 -2.71
C SER A 139 -7.03 -2.39 -3.46
N GLY A 140 -6.95 -2.39 -4.79
CA GLY A 140 -7.55 -1.33 -5.58
C GLY A 140 -6.79 -0.01 -5.46
N GLU A 141 -7.36 1.03 -6.05
CA GLU A 141 -6.90 2.42 -5.95
C GLU A 141 -7.93 3.22 -5.14
N PRO A 142 -7.67 3.53 -3.85
CA PRO A 142 -8.63 4.18 -2.97
C PRO A 142 -9.15 5.51 -3.51
N THR A 143 -8.34 6.26 -4.25
CA THR A 143 -8.73 7.57 -4.80
C THR A 143 -9.82 7.50 -5.88
N LEU A 144 -10.18 6.29 -6.33
CA LEU A 144 -11.36 6.08 -7.19
C LEU A 144 -12.68 6.11 -6.43
N TYR A 145 -12.66 6.09 -5.09
CA TYR A 145 -13.86 6.26 -4.27
C TYR A 145 -14.19 7.77 -4.17
N PRO A 146 -15.39 8.20 -4.60
CA PRO A 146 -15.70 9.63 -4.74
C PRO A 146 -15.82 10.39 -3.41
N TYR A 147 -16.10 9.69 -2.31
CA TYR A 147 -16.29 10.29 -0.97
C TYR A 147 -15.10 9.99 -0.04
N LEU A 148 -13.90 9.86 -0.60
CA LEU A 148 -12.70 9.52 0.17
C LEU A 148 -12.35 10.59 1.24
N PRO A 149 -12.48 11.91 0.99
CA PRO A 149 -12.27 12.91 2.04
C PRO A 149 -13.18 12.68 3.24
N GLU A 150 -14.48 12.50 3.00
CA GLU A 150 -15.48 12.27 4.03
C GLU A 150 -15.26 10.93 4.75
N LEU A 151 -14.73 9.91 4.07
CA LEU A 151 -14.32 8.66 4.69
C LEU A 151 -13.13 8.82 5.63
N VAL A 152 -12.14 9.63 5.26
CA VAL A 152 -11.02 9.96 6.14
C VAL A 152 -11.53 10.70 7.37
N GLU A 153 -12.34 11.74 7.18
CA GLU A 153 -12.94 12.52 8.26
C GLU A 153 -13.78 11.66 9.21
N GLU A 154 -14.59 10.73 8.67
CA GLU A 154 -15.41 9.83 9.48
C GLU A 154 -14.54 8.94 10.39
N TYR A 155 -13.45 8.37 9.89
CA TYR A 155 -12.52 7.60 10.73
C TYR A 155 -11.83 8.47 11.79
N GLU A 156 -11.34 9.65 11.42
CA GLU A 156 -10.64 10.55 12.34
C GLU A 156 -11.57 11.09 13.43
N SER A 157 -12.84 11.36 13.11
CA SER A 157 -13.86 11.76 14.09
C SER A 157 -14.12 10.69 15.17
N GLN A 158 -13.83 9.43 14.85
CA GLN A 158 -13.91 8.29 15.78
C GLN A 158 -12.57 7.98 16.47
N GLY A 159 -11.56 8.84 16.31
CA GLY A 159 -10.26 8.73 16.97
C GLY A 159 -9.26 7.80 16.28
N PHE A 160 -9.50 7.41 15.03
CA PHE A 160 -8.53 6.65 14.26
C PHE A 160 -7.48 7.57 13.63
N SER A 161 -6.20 7.18 13.67
CA SER A 161 -5.23 7.72 12.72
C SER A 161 -5.42 7.07 11.35
N THR A 162 -5.40 7.84 10.27
CA THR A 162 -5.66 7.38 8.90
C THR A 162 -4.39 7.32 8.05
N PHE A 163 -4.24 6.24 7.30
CA PHE A 163 -3.15 6.03 6.35
C PHE A 163 -3.73 5.72 4.98
N VAL A 164 -3.62 6.65 4.03
CA VAL A 164 -4.06 6.42 2.65
C VAL A 164 -2.86 6.11 1.78
N VAL A 165 -2.94 5.03 1.01
CA VAL A 165 -1.93 4.71 -0.01
C VAL A 165 -2.55 4.79 -1.38
N SER A 166 -2.05 5.69 -2.22
CA SER A 166 -2.47 5.86 -3.61
C SER A 166 -1.32 5.56 -4.57
N ASN A 167 -1.66 5.15 -5.79
CA ASN A 167 -0.75 5.13 -6.93
C ASN A 167 -0.59 6.50 -7.62
N GLY A 168 -1.28 7.55 -7.14
CA GLY A 168 -1.14 8.94 -7.60
C GLY A 168 -1.77 9.23 -8.96
N THR A 169 -2.65 8.38 -9.46
CA THR A 169 -3.26 8.57 -10.79
C THR A 169 -4.53 9.42 -10.80
N VAL A 170 -5.01 9.85 -9.63
CA VAL A 170 -6.20 10.71 -9.46
C VAL A 170 -5.82 11.99 -8.70
N PRO A 171 -5.09 12.93 -9.33
CA PRO A 171 -4.59 14.14 -8.68
C PRO A 171 -5.70 14.98 -8.06
N GLU A 172 -6.88 15.03 -8.69
CA GLU A 172 -8.03 15.78 -8.19
C GLU A 172 -8.55 15.26 -6.84
N MET A 173 -8.31 13.99 -6.51
CA MET A 173 -8.64 13.41 -5.22
C MET A 173 -7.48 13.58 -4.23
N MET A 174 -6.23 13.43 -4.70
CA MET A 174 -5.03 13.69 -3.89
C MET A 174 -5.04 15.11 -3.32
N GLU A 175 -5.54 16.09 -4.09
CA GLU A 175 -5.69 17.48 -3.64
C GLU A 175 -6.69 17.63 -2.49
N LYS A 176 -7.74 16.79 -2.43
CA LYS A 176 -8.82 16.92 -1.44
C LYS A 176 -8.58 16.21 -0.12
N ILE A 177 -7.87 15.08 -0.14
CA ILE A 177 -7.72 14.23 1.04
C ILE A 177 -6.62 14.73 1.97
N GLU A 178 -6.85 14.69 3.28
CA GLU A 178 -5.88 15.08 4.31
C GLU A 178 -5.79 14.04 5.43
N PRO A 179 -5.35 12.80 5.14
CA PRO A 179 -5.20 11.79 6.18
C PRO A 179 -4.03 12.10 7.12
N SER A 180 -3.99 11.45 8.28
CA SER A 180 -2.87 11.55 9.23
C SER A 180 -1.51 11.28 8.56
N GLN A 181 -1.45 10.32 7.63
CA GLN A 181 -0.31 10.18 6.72
C GLN A 181 -0.74 9.75 5.31
N LEU A 182 -0.31 10.53 4.30
CA LEU A 182 -0.57 10.27 2.89
C LEU A 182 0.65 9.61 2.22
N TYR A 183 0.42 8.46 1.60
CA TYR A 183 1.43 7.73 0.84
C TYR A 183 1.14 7.79 -0.65
N MET A 184 2.18 8.03 -1.44
CA MET A 184 2.16 7.82 -2.88
C MET A 184 3.15 6.72 -3.25
N SER A 185 2.68 5.72 -4.00
CA SER A 185 3.57 4.69 -4.56
C SER A 185 4.24 5.24 -5.83
N LEU A 186 5.57 5.14 -5.91
CA LEU A 186 6.37 5.59 -7.03
C LEU A 186 7.29 4.45 -7.46
N ASP A 187 6.79 3.57 -8.33
CA ASP A 187 7.48 2.31 -8.68
C ASP A 187 8.24 2.38 -10.01
N ALA A 188 8.48 3.57 -10.55
CA ALA A 188 9.27 3.78 -11.78
C ALA A 188 9.94 5.17 -11.80
N PRO A 189 11.19 5.29 -12.32
CA PRO A 189 11.87 6.58 -12.47
C PRO A 189 11.45 7.35 -13.73
N ASP A 190 10.76 6.68 -14.66
CA ASP A 190 10.38 7.22 -15.96
C ASP A 190 9.11 6.54 -16.51
N LYS A 191 8.55 7.10 -17.58
CA LYS A 191 7.31 6.63 -18.22
C LYS A 191 7.43 5.23 -18.82
N GLU A 192 8.57 4.90 -19.44
CA GLU A 192 8.77 3.61 -20.09
C GLU A 192 8.80 2.49 -19.04
N THR A 193 9.51 2.71 -17.94
CA THR A 193 9.54 1.80 -16.80
C THR A 193 8.17 1.69 -16.15
N TYR A 194 7.44 2.80 -16.00
CA TYR A 194 6.07 2.80 -15.47
C TYR A 194 5.12 1.93 -16.30
N GLU A 195 5.16 2.06 -17.62
CA GLU A 195 4.32 1.28 -18.51
C GLU A 195 4.60 -0.23 -18.41
N LYS A 196 5.88 -0.61 -18.27
CA LYS A 196 6.31 -2.00 -18.13
C LYS A 196 5.98 -2.60 -16.76
N VAL A 197 6.20 -1.84 -15.68
CA VAL A 197 6.11 -2.33 -14.29
C VAL A 197 4.69 -2.25 -13.76
N CYS A 198 3.99 -1.14 -14.00
CA CYS A 198 2.67 -0.85 -13.46
C CYS A 198 1.53 -1.26 -14.39
N LEU A 199 1.82 -1.53 -15.67
CA LEU A 199 0.84 -1.93 -16.69
C LEU A 199 -0.45 -1.08 -16.61
N PRO A 200 -0.33 0.24 -16.79
CA PRO A 200 -1.45 1.15 -16.61
C PRO A 200 -2.54 0.91 -17.66
N LYS A 201 -3.80 1.13 -17.30
CA LYS A 201 -4.90 1.08 -18.29
C LYS A 201 -4.79 2.15 -19.38
N SER A 202 -4.01 3.20 -19.13
CA SER A 202 -3.68 4.22 -20.12
C SER A 202 -2.28 4.81 -19.86
N PRO A 203 -1.43 4.95 -20.89
CA PRO A 203 -0.15 5.67 -20.81
C PRO A 203 -0.27 7.11 -20.27
N ALA A 204 -1.42 7.76 -20.47
CA ALA A 204 -1.67 9.13 -20.01
C ALA A 204 -1.73 9.25 -18.47
N LEU A 205 -1.83 8.13 -17.75
CA LEU A 205 -1.79 8.14 -16.29
C LEU A 205 -0.42 8.56 -15.74
N TRP A 206 0.65 8.50 -16.52
CA TRP A 206 1.96 8.99 -16.11
C TRP A 206 1.96 10.51 -15.85
N ASP A 207 1.25 11.27 -16.68
CA ASP A 207 1.16 12.73 -16.51
C ASP A 207 0.35 13.07 -15.25
N LYS A 208 -0.66 12.25 -14.92
CA LYS A 208 -1.41 12.35 -13.68
C LYS A 208 -0.57 12.05 -12.44
N ILE A 209 0.33 11.06 -12.51
CA ILE A 209 1.34 10.78 -11.47
C ILE A 209 2.23 12.00 -11.24
N ASN A 210 2.74 12.62 -12.30
CA ASN A 210 3.58 13.82 -12.18
C ASN A 210 2.84 14.98 -11.50
N ARG A 211 1.57 15.23 -11.88
CA ARG A 211 0.74 16.23 -11.20
C ARG A 211 0.49 15.89 -9.74
N SER A 212 0.27 14.62 -9.40
CA SER A 212 0.09 14.20 -8.01
C SER A 212 1.35 14.36 -7.16
N LEU A 213 2.55 14.21 -7.75
CA LEU A 213 3.81 14.53 -7.06
C LEU A 213 3.88 16.02 -6.72
N GLU A 214 3.55 16.90 -7.67
CA GLU A 214 3.50 18.36 -7.41
C GLU A 214 2.47 18.73 -6.34
N ILE A 215 1.28 18.10 -6.37
CA ILE A 215 0.24 18.27 -5.34
C ILE A 215 0.74 17.78 -3.98
N LEU A 216 1.47 16.66 -3.93
CA LEU A 216 2.04 16.17 -2.68
C LEU A 216 2.99 17.21 -2.08
N GLY A 217 3.77 17.91 -2.89
CA GLY A 217 4.66 19.00 -2.44
C GLY A 217 3.95 20.21 -1.81
N THR A 218 2.64 20.40 -2.03
CA THR A 218 1.87 21.50 -1.43
C THR A 218 1.10 21.11 -0.17
N LYS A 219 1.14 19.83 0.21
CA LYS A 219 0.37 19.28 1.33
C LYS A 219 1.05 19.51 2.69
N ASN A 220 0.24 19.83 3.70
CA ASN A 220 0.72 20.09 5.08
C ASN A 220 0.70 18.85 5.98
N ASN A 221 -0.10 17.84 5.66
CA ASN A 221 -0.09 16.59 6.42
C ASN A 221 1.21 15.81 6.19
N ARG A 222 1.44 14.75 6.99
CA ARG A 222 2.63 13.90 6.86
C ARG A 222 2.60 13.14 5.53
N LYS A 223 3.66 13.24 4.75
CA LYS A 223 3.78 12.68 3.40
C LYS A 223 4.83 11.58 3.36
N ALA A 224 4.55 10.52 2.62
CA ALA A 224 5.55 9.51 2.30
C ALA A 224 5.50 9.10 0.83
N ILE A 225 6.67 8.96 0.20
CA ILE A 225 6.79 8.21 -1.05
C ILE A 225 7.20 6.78 -0.70
N ARG A 226 6.57 5.80 -1.33
CA ARG A 226 7.00 4.40 -1.23
C ARG A 226 7.41 3.87 -2.59
N ILE A 227 8.61 3.32 -2.65
CA ILE A 227 9.18 2.68 -3.85
C ILE A 227 9.24 1.18 -3.59
N THR A 228 8.60 0.40 -4.46
CA THR A 228 8.71 -1.06 -4.44
C THR A 228 9.76 -1.50 -5.46
N LEU A 229 10.95 -1.86 -4.97
CA LEU A 229 12.08 -2.30 -5.78
C LEU A 229 11.93 -3.75 -6.24
N ILE A 230 12.07 -3.95 -7.55
CA ILE A 230 11.97 -5.23 -8.23
C ILE A 230 13.24 -5.40 -9.06
N LYS A 231 14.02 -6.42 -8.69
CA LYS A 231 15.30 -6.70 -9.32
C LYS A 231 15.12 -7.01 -10.80
N GLY A 232 15.91 -6.33 -11.63
CA GLY A 232 15.86 -6.45 -13.08
C GLY A 232 14.73 -5.69 -13.76
N LEU A 233 13.90 -4.92 -13.02
CA LEU A 233 12.79 -4.16 -13.61
C LEU A 233 12.80 -2.66 -13.31
N ASN A 234 13.08 -2.23 -12.08
CA ASN A 234 13.06 -0.80 -11.71
C ASN A 234 14.14 -0.38 -10.71
N MET A 235 15.11 -1.25 -10.42
CA MET A 235 16.26 -0.96 -9.55
C MET A 235 17.39 -0.30 -10.35
N PHE A 236 17.13 0.89 -10.91
CA PHE A 236 18.11 1.71 -11.64
C PHE A 236 17.64 3.17 -11.66
N ASP A 237 18.50 4.07 -12.17
CA ASP A 237 18.23 5.51 -12.32
C ASP A 237 17.69 6.16 -11.04
N THR A 238 18.45 5.99 -9.95
CA THR A 238 18.26 6.67 -8.65
C THR A 238 18.15 8.18 -8.82
N ALA A 239 18.91 8.78 -9.76
CA ALA A 239 18.78 10.18 -10.13
C ALA A 239 17.41 10.52 -10.73
N GLY A 240 16.83 9.64 -11.56
CA GLY A 240 15.48 9.77 -12.11
C GLY A 240 14.38 9.71 -11.05
N TYR A 241 14.49 8.76 -10.12
CA TYR A 241 13.67 8.77 -8.93
C TYR A 241 13.82 10.08 -8.14
N GLY A 242 15.06 10.54 -7.95
CA GLY A 242 15.36 11.79 -7.25
C GLY A 242 14.61 12.99 -7.83
N ARG A 243 14.67 13.20 -9.15
CA ARG A 243 13.96 14.29 -9.85
C ARG A 243 12.45 14.26 -9.64
N LEU A 244 11.85 13.08 -9.49
CA LEU A 244 10.42 12.93 -9.24
C LEU A 244 10.07 13.18 -7.77
N ILE A 245 10.90 12.69 -6.85
CA ILE A 245 10.72 12.86 -5.41
C ILE A 245 10.88 14.31 -4.98
N GLU A 246 11.81 15.06 -5.59
CA GLU A 246 12.00 16.49 -5.33
C GLU A 246 10.73 17.32 -5.57
N LYS A 247 9.88 16.92 -6.53
CA LYS A 247 8.59 17.60 -6.78
C LYS A 247 7.62 17.47 -5.61
N ALA A 248 7.71 16.36 -4.88
CA ALA A 248 6.79 15.99 -3.81
C ALA A 248 7.29 16.35 -2.41
N ASP A 249 8.60 16.57 -2.27
CA ASP A 249 9.28 16.92 -1.03
C ASP A 249 8.73 16.18 0.22
N PRO A 250 8.67 14.83 0.20
CA PRO A 250 7.97 14.08 1.24
C PRO A 250 8.75 14.09 2.57
N ASP A 251 8.05 13.93 3.69
CA ASP A 251 8.71 13.80 5.00
C ASP A 251 9.53 12.50 5.07
N TYR A 252 9.06 11.45 4.39
CA TYR A 252 9.65 10.11 4.42
C TYR A 252 9.68 9.45 3.04
N ILE A 253 10.71 8.64 2.81
CA ILE A 253 10.80 7.76 1.63
C ILE A 253 11.00 6.32 2.11
N GLU A 254 10.03 5.46 1.82
CA GLU A 254 10.12 4.03 2.08
C GLU A 254 10.63 3.32 0.83
N VAL A 255 11.88 2.86 0.87
CA VAL A 255 12.47 2.05 -0.19
C VAL A 255 12.36 0.59 0.21
N LYS A 256 11.53 -0.19 -0.50
CA LYS A 256 11.13 -1.53 -0.06
C LYS A 256 11.30 -2.58 -1.15
N ALA A 257 11.79 -3.76 -0.80
CA ALA A 257 11.79 -4.90 -1.71
C ALA A 257 10.38 -5.35 -2.08
N TYR A 258 10.19 -5.69 -3.35
CA TYR A 258 9.16 -6.62 -3.76
C TYR A 258 9.29 -7.95 -3.00
N MET A 259 8.19 -8.46 -2.46
CA MET A 259 8.14 -9.79 -1.85
C MET A 259 7.34 -10.75 -2.74
N HIS A 260 7.88 -11.95 -2.98
CA HIS A 260 7.28 -12.96 -3.86
C HIS A 260 6.05 -13.66 -3.24
N LEU A 261 4.90 -12.97 -3.23
CA LEU A 261 3.68 -13.34 -2.50
C LEU A 261 2.41 -13.20 -3.35
N GLY A 262 1.37 -13.99 -3.04
CA GLY A 262 0.07 -13.87 -3.70
C GLY A 262 0.12 -14.06 -5.22
N PHE A 263 -0.66 -13.27 -5.95
CA PHE A 263 -0.78 -13.34 -7.41
C PHE A 263 0.43 -12.75 -8.16
N SER A 264 1.36 -12.08 -7.50
CA SER A 264 2.57 -11.62 -8.20
C SER A 264 3.50 -12.79 -8.54
N ARG A 265 3.38 -13.93 -7.83
CA ARG A 265 4.18 -15.14 -8.05
C ARG A 265 4.00 -15.78 -9.43
N SER A 266 2.87 -15.51 -10.10
CA SER A 266 2.64 -15.94 -11.49
C SER A 266 3.18 -14.94 -12.52
N ARG A 267 3.52 -13.72 -12.10
CA ARG A 267 3.98 -12.62 -12.97
C ARG A 267 5.48 -12.36 -12.86
N LEU A 268 6.05 -12.57 -11.67
CA LEU A 268 7.45 -12.30 -11.36
C LEU A 268 8.10 -13.53 -10.73
N PRO A 269 9.34 -13.86 -11.14
CA PRO A 269 10.09 -14.95 -10.53
C PRO A 269 10.55 -14.57 -9.11
N ARG A 270 10.97 -15.56 -8.32
CA ARG A 270 11.43 -15.32 -6.94
C ARG A 270 12.70 -14.48 -6.90
N GLU A 271 13.54 -14.60 -7.91
CA GLU A 271 14.81 -13.89 -8.08
C GLU A 271 14.61 -12.37 -8.31
N ALA A 272 13.39 -11.95 -8.65
CA ALA A 272 13.04 -10.54 -8.77
C ALA A 272 12.88 -9.84 -7.39
N MET A 273 12.88 -10.60 -6.29
CA MET A 273 12.85 -10.08 -4.92
C MET A 273 14.28 -9.74 -4.47
N PRO A 274 14.65 -8.44 -4.36
CA PRO A 274 16.01 -8.05 -3.98
C PRO A 274 16.32 -8.39 -2.53
N ALA A 275 17.59 -8.63 -2.23
CA ALA A 275 18.08 -8.78 -0.87
C ALA A 275 18.11 -7.42 -0.14
N HIS A 276 18.22 -7.44 1.19
CA HIS A 276 18.12 -6.22 2.01
C HIS A 276 19.29 -5.25 1.77
N ASP A 277 20.49 -5.80 1.62
CA ASP A 277 21.70 -5.07 1.24
C ASP A 277 21.54 -4.34 -0.09
N GLU A 278 20.94 -4.98 -1.11
CA GLU A 278 20.63 -4.34 -2.40
C GLU A 278 19.63 -3.17 -2.25
N VAL A 279 18.64 -3.32 -1.36
CA VAL A 279 17.68 -2.24 -1.05
C VAL A 279 18.39 -1.08 -0.35
N LEU A 280 19.28 -1.38 0.59
CA LEU A 280 20.04 -0.38 1.34
C LEU A 280 21.03 0.38 0.47
N GLU A 281 21.71 -0.30 -0.46
CA GLU A 281 22.60 0.34 -1.43
C GLU A 281 21.82 1.31 -2.33
N PHE A 282 20.71 0.85 -2.90
CA PHE A 282 19.83 1.70 -3.73
C PHE A 282 19.31 2.91 -2.95
N ALA A 283 18.87 2.70 -1.70
CA ALA A 283 18.35 3.77 -0.85
C ALA A 283 19.42 4.83 -0.53
N LYS A 284 20.66 4.42 -0.26
CA LYS A 284 21.79 5.35 0.00
C LYS A 284 22.14 6.17 -1.24
N GLU A 285 22.19 5.53 -2.41
CA GLU A 285 22.46 6.21 -3.67
C GLU A 285 21.36 7.24 -3.99
N LEU A 286 20.09 6.83 -3.87
CA LEU A 286 18.94 7.74 -4.02
C LEU A 286 19.04 8.91 -3.04
N ALA A 287 19.31 8.66 -1.76
CA ALA A 287 19.41 9.69 -0.73
C ALA A 287 20.47 10.75 -1.08
N GLY A 288 21.61 10.32 -1.65
CA GLY A 288 22.68 11.20 -2.10
C GLY A 288 22.30 12.17 -3.22
N HIS A 289 21.27 11.84 -4.03
CA HIS A 289 20.78 12.73 -5.08
C HIS A 289 19.88 13.86 -4.58
N ILE A 290 19.15 13.64 -3.48
CA ILE A 290 18.06 14.52 -3.02
C ILE A 290 18.32 15.15 -1.64
N GLY A 291 19.47 14.90 -1.04
CA GLY A 291 19.82 15.44 0.28
C GLY A 291 19.05 14.81 1.44
N TYR A 292 18.68 13.53 1.32
CA TYR A 292 18.07 12.75 2.40
C TYR A 292 19.14 11.88 3.07
N SER A 293 18.81 11.30 4.22
CA SER A 293 19.66 10.36 4.94
C SER A 293 18.86 9.13 5.35
N VAL A 294 19.56 8.00 5.51
CA VAL A 294 18.96 6.79 6.09
C VAL A 294 18.58 7.08 7.53
N ALA A 295 17.29 6.94 7.84
CA ALA A 295 16.75 7.17 9.17
C ALA A 295 16.65 5.86 9.97
N ASP A 296 16.24 4.78 9.32
CA ASP A 296 16.12 3.45 9.92
C ASP A 296 15.96 2.37 8.83
N ASP A 297 16.06 1.09 9.19
CA ASP A 297 15.81 -0.03 8.31
C ASP A 297 15.30 -1.28 9.05
N VAL A 298 14.54 -2.13 8.35
CA VAL A 298 13.99 -3.38 8.92
C VAL A 298 14.25 -4.54 7.96
N GLU A 299 15.30 -5.30 8.25
CA GLU A 299 15.80 -6.39 7.39
C GLU A 299 14.74 -7.45 7.06
N ILE A 300 13.95 -7.89 8.04
CA ILE A 300 12.90 -8.91 7.82
C ILE A 300 11.82 -8.44 6.81
N SER A 301 11.61 -7.13 6.73
CA SER A 301 10.69 -6.50 5.77
C SER A 301 11.39 -5.98 4.52
N ARG A 302 12.73 -6.09 4.45
CA ARG A 302 13.60 -5.59 3.38
C ARG A 302 13.25 -4.16 2.97
N ILE A 303 13.23 -3.29 3.96
CA ILE A 303 12.80 -1.90 3.81
C ILE A 303 13.79 -0.96 4.50
N VAL A 304 14.06 0.15 3.84
CA VAL A 304 14.87 1.25 4.35
C VAL A 304 14.01 2.51 4.34
N LEU A 305 14.10 3.28 5.42
CA LEU A 305 13.44 4.56 5.57
C LEU A 305 14.46 5.68 5.38
N LEU A 306 14.13 6.64 4.52
CA LEU A 306 14.87 7.88 4.38
C LEU A 306 14.06 9.05 4.93
N SER A 307 14.75 10.03 5.49
CA SER A 307 14.20 11.34 5.87
C SER A 307 15.27 12.42 5.68
N LYS A 308 14.87 13.70 5.70
CA LYS A 308 15.80 14.82 5.47
C LYS A 308 16.89 14.92 6.54
N ASP A 309 16.53 14.68 7.80
CA ASP A 309 17.43 14.82 8.94
C ASP A 309 17.96 13.48 9.47
N GLY A 310 17.63 12.36 8.79
CA GLY A 310 17.98 11.01 9.22
C GLY A 310 17.29 10.57 10.51
N LYS A 311 16.16 11.19 10.87
CA LYS A 311 15.36 10.83 12.04
C LYS A 311 13.94 10.47 11.66
N VAL A 312 13.23 9.87 12.62
CA VAL A 312 11.83 9.51 12.48
C VAL A 312 11.03 10.02 13.67
N SER A 313 9.89 10.64 13.40
CA SER A 313 8.89 10.96 14.41
C SER A 313 7.78 9.92 14.41
N HIS A 314 7.29 9.53 15.59
CA HIS A 314 6.09 8.71 15.67
C HIS A 314 4.85 9.56 15.39
N LEU A 315 3.76 8.91 14.97
CA LEU A 315 2.45 9.57 14.93
C LEU A 315 1.94 9.65 16.38
N GLU A 316 1.68 10.86 16.84
CA GLU A 316 1.04 11.13 18.14
C GLU A 316 -0.47 10.87 18.08
#